data_AF-A0A382HZ25-F1
#
_entry.id   AF-A0A382HZ25-F1
#
_cell.length_a   1.000
_cell.length_b   1.000
_cell.length_c   1.000
_cell.angle_alpha   90.00
_cell.angle_beta   90.00
_cell.angle_gamma   90.00
#
_symmetry.space_group_name_H-M   'P 1'
#
loop_
_entity.id
_entity.type
_entity.pdbx_description
1 polymer ?
#
loop_
_entity_poly.entity_id
_entity_poly.type
_entity_poly.pdbx_seq_one_letter_code
_entity_poly.pdbx_strand_id
1 'polypeptide(L)' 'GTFTRSFELPSEVKADGIGATYRNGVLTVTVPKAEEAKPKQIEVKIGA' A
#
# COMPACT_ATOMS: atom_id res chain seq x y z
N GLY A 1 22.93 -5.70 -18.48
CA GLY A 1 22.16 -4.44 -18.49
C GLY A 1 21.49 -4.30 -17.14
N THR A 2 21.40 -3.08 -16.63
CA THR A 2 20.73 -2.78 -15.36
C THR A 2 19.27 -2.41 -15.65
N PHE A 3 18.32 -2.95 -14.89
CA PHE A 3 16.90 -2.68 -15.06
C PHE A 3 16.32 -2.15 -13.75
N THR A 4 15.61 -1.04 -13.84
CA THR A 4 14.96 -0.38 -12.68
C THR A 4 13.54 -0.03 -13.07
N ARG A 5 12.60 -0.25 -12.15
CA ARG A 5 11.20 0.13 -12.34
C ARG A 5 10.64 0.66 -11.02
N SER A 6 9.91 1.76 -11.11
CA SER A 6 9.22 2.38 -9.99
C SER A 6 7.72 2.41 -10.24
N PHE A 7 6.94 2.26 -9.19
CA PHE A 7 5.49 2.30 -9.23
C PHE A 7 4.99 3.18 -8.08
N GLU A 8 3.99 3.99 -8.37
CA GLU A 8 3.25 4.71 -7.34
C GLU A 8 2.14 3.81 -6.80
N LEU A 9 2.00 3.77 -5.49
CA LEU A 9 0.99 2.95 -4.82
C LEU A 9 -0.21 3.84 -4.47
N PRO A 10 -1.44 3.37 -4.68
CA PRO A 10 -2.64 4.20 -4.51
C PRO A 10 -3.03 4.43 -3.03
N SER A 11 -2.34 3.77 -2.10
CA SER A 11 -2.61 3.85 -0.67
C SER A 11 -1.34 3.75 0.13
N GLU A 12 -1.40 4.20 1.37
CA GLU A 12 -0.32 4.03 2.34
C GLU A 12 -0.07 2.53 2.61
N VAL A 13 1.20 2.18 2.80
CA VAL A 13 1.66 0.80 2.94
C VAL A 13 2.54 0.65 4.16
N LYS A 14 2.53 -0.55 4.77
CA LYS A 14 3.42 -0.87 5.87
C LYS A 14 4.78 -1.31 5.30
N ALA A 15 5.73 -0.38 5.22
CA ALA A 15 7.03 -0.59 4.60
C ALA A 15 7.79 -1.81 5.16
N ASP A 16 7.74 -2.01 6.49
CA ASP A 16 8.42 -3.11 7.17
C ASP A 16 7.89 -4.50 6.81
N GLY A 17 6.70 -4.58 6.21
CA GLY A 17 6.06 -5.84 5.81
C GLY A 17 6.23 -6.18 4.32
N ILE A 18 7.03 -5.41 3.57
CA ILE A 18 7.24 -5.67 2.14
C ILE A 18 8.07 -6.95 1.97
N GLY A 19 7.58 -7.86 1.13
CA GLY A 19 8.27 -9.10 0.78
C GLY A 19 8.38 -9.28 -0.73
N ALA A 20 9.35 -10.08 -1.18
CA ALA A 20 9.51 -10.41 -2.58
C ALA A 20 9.92 -11.87 -2.76
N THR A 21 9.42 -12.50 -3.82
CA THR A 21 9.80 -13.86 -4.23
C THR A 21 10.09 -13.88 -5.73
N TYR A 22 11.05 -14.71 -6.14
CA TYR A 22 11.38 -14.90 -7.55
C TYR A 22 11.28 -16.36 -7.91
N ARG A 23 10.42 -16.69 -8.88
CA ARG A 23 10.21 -18.09 -9.30
C ARG A 23 9.89 -18.14 -10.78
N ASN A 24 10.56 -19.05 -11.50
CA ASN A 24 10.32 -19.32 -12.92
C ASN A 24 10.34 -18.05 -13.81
N GLY A 25 11.27 -17.14 -13.57
CA GLY A 25 11.38 -15.90 -14.35
C GLY A 25 10.52 -14.73 -13.85
N VAL A 26 9.66 -14.94 -12.86
CA VAL A 26 8.70 -13.93 -12.39
C VAL A 26 9.11 -13.42 -11.01
N LEU A 27 9.22 -12.09 -10.88
CA LEU A 27 9.37 -11.40 -9.61
C LEU A 27 7.97 -11.03 -9.08
N THR A 28 7.60 -11.59 -7.93
CA THR A 28 6.37 -11.25 -7.21
C THR A 28 6.74 -10.41 -5.98
N VAL A 29 6.20 -9.20 -5.89
CA VAL A 29 6.38 -8.30 -4.75
C VAL A 29 5.06 -8.18 -4.01
N THR A 30 5.07 -8.45 -2.71
CA THR A 30 3.91 -8.36 -1.83
C THR A 30 4.07 -7.13 -0.95
N VAL A 31 3.10 -6.21 -1.05
CA VAL A 31 3.10 -4.95 -0.30
C VAL A 31 1.84 -4.89 0.57
N PRO A 32 1.94 -5.02 1.90
CA PRO A 32 0.78 -4.93 2.78
C PRO A 32 0.29 -3.49 2.89
N LYS A 33 -1.04 -3.32 2.84
CA LYS A 33 -1.69 -2.03 3.10
C LYS A 33 -1.47 -1.62 4.55
N ALA A 34 -1.39 -0.31 4.80
CA ALA A 34 -1.41 0.21 6.16
C ALA A 34 -2.78 -0.06 6.82
N GLU A 35 -2.77 -0.38 8.12
CA GLU A 35 -3.97 -0.70 8.92
C GLU A 35 -4.82 0.56 9.23
N GLU A 36 -4.34 1.77 8.93
CA GLU A 36 -5.11 3.02 9.06
C GLU A 36 -6.07 3.23 7.89
N ALA A 37 -7.13 2.43 7.88
CA ALA A 37 -8.36 2.74 7.16
C ALA A 37 -9.55 2.54 8.09
N LYS A 38 -9.51 3.14 9.29
CA LYS A 38 -10.75 3.36 10.03
C LYS A 38 -11.46 4.56 9.39
N PRO A 39 -12.63 4.39 8.76
CA PRO A 39 -13.38 5.54 8.27
C PRO A 39 -13.64 6.47 9.45
N LYS A 40 -13.13 7.70 9.38
CA LYS A 40 -13.48 8.75 10.34
C LYS A 40 -14.94 9.10 10.08
N GLN A 41 -15.83 8.70 10.98
CA GLN A 41 -17.21 9.17 10.95
C GLN A 41 -17.19 10.67 11.26
N ILE A 42 -17.53 11.48 10.26
CA ILE A 42 -17.67 12.93 10.44
C ILE A 42 -19.10 13.19 10.89
N GLU A 43 -19.26 13.59 12.15
CA GLU A 43 -20.56 13.99 12.70
C GLU A 43 -20.93 15.39 12.20
N VAL A 44 -22.01 15.50 11.43
CA VAL A 44 -22.51 16.80 10.93
C VAL A 44 -23.37 17.44 12.02
N LYS A 45 -22.88 18.53 12.63
CA LYS A 45 -23.68 19.35 13.56
C LYS A 45 -24.50 20.37 12.76
N ILE A 46 -25.82 20.29 12.87
CA ILE A 46 -26.73 21.31 12.35
C ILE A 46 -26.80 22.43 13.40
N GLY A 47 -26.37 23.63 13.03
CA GLY A 47 -26.49 24.83 13.86
C GLY A 47 -27.92 25.36 13.86
N ALA A 48 -28.40 25.78 15.03
CA ALA A 48 -29.69 26.44 15.23
C ALA A 48 -29.67 27.91 14.77
#